data_AF-A0A0D2N7L8-F1
#
_entry.id   AF-A0A0D2N7L8-F1
#
_cell.length_a   1.000
_cell.length_b   1.000
_cell.length_c   1.000
_cell.angle_alpha   90.00
_cell.angle_beta   90.00
_cell.angle_gamma   90.00
#
_symmetry.space_group_name_H-M   'P 1'
#
loop_
_entity.id
_entity.type
_entity.pdbx_description
1 polymer ?
#
loop_
_entity_poly.entity_id
_entity_poly.type
_entity_poly.pdbx_seq_one_letter_code
_entity_poly.pdbx_strand_id
1 'polypeptide(L)' 'MSIASFYNPGSDAVIYPAPALLEKEEEEKKGLYPKFVFEDYMKLYALLKFQAKERRFEGMKAIATA' A
#
# COMPACT_ATOMS: atom_id res chain seq x y z
N MET A 1 -21.22 15.48 -16.10
CA MET A 1 -21.41 15.19 -14.66
C MET A 1 -20.67 13.90 -14.34
N SER A 2 -19.86 13.86 -13.28
CA SER A 2 -19.16 12.64 -12.83
C SER A 2 -19.46 12.40 -11.36
N ILE A 3 -19.93 11.19 -11.03
CA ILE A 3 -20.25 10.75 -9.66
C ILE A 3 -19.44 9.49 -9.42
N ALA A 4 -18.52 9.52 -8.45
CA ALA A 4 -17.64 8.41 -8.14
C ALA A 4 -17.67 8.11 -6.64
N SER A 5 -18.02 6.87 -6.29
CA SER A 5 -18.00 6.36 -4.92
C SER A 5 -16.81 5.43 -4.74
N PHE A 6 -16.16 5.48 -3.58
CA PHE A 6 -14.97 4.68 -3.27
C PHE A 6 -15.23 3.85 -2.01
N TYR A 7 -15.16 2.53 -2.14
CA TYR A 7 -15.21 1.61 -1.01
C TYR A 7 -13.79 1.23 -0.60
N ASN A 8 -13.29 1.88 0.45
CA ASN A 8 -11.92 1.73 0.92
C ASN A 8 -11.87 0.91 2.22
N PRO A 9 -10.70 0.36 2.58
CA PRO A 9 -10.49 -0.23 3.91
C PRO A 9 -10.78 0.74 5.05
N GLY A 10 -11.04 0.20 6.24
CA GLY A 10 -11.10 0.99 7.48
C GLY A 10 -9.75 1.64 7.81
N SER A 11 -9.76 2.73 8.57
CA SER A 11 -8.55 3.52 8.85
C SER A 11 -7.44 2.69 9.52
N ASP A 12 -7.81 1.83 10.46
CA ASP A 12 -6.92 0.97 11.23
C ASP A 12 -6.62 -0.39 10.55
N ALA A 13 -7.13 -0.61 9.33
CA ALA A 13 -6.93 -1.86 8.61
C ALA A 13 -5.45 -2.06 8.25
N VAL A 14 -4.94 -3.26 8.55
CA VAL A 14 -3.57 -3.67 8.18
C VAL A 14 -3.59 -4.32 6.79
N ILE A 15 -2.83 -3.73 5.87
CA ILE A 15 -2.77 -4.11 4.46
C ILE A 15 -1.42 -4.76 4.16
N TYR A 16 -1.45 -5.95 3.55
CA TYR A 16 -0.28 -6.68 3.08
C TYR A 16 -0.68 -7.73 2.02
N PRO A 17 0.28 -8.23 1.22
CA PRO A 17 0.00 -9.30 0.25
C PRO A 17 -0.52 -10.57 0.93
N ALA A 18 -1.56 -11.17 0.36
CA ALA A 18 -2.11 -12.42 0.87
C ALA A 18 -1.07 -13.56 0.78
N PRO A 19 -0.85 -14.36 1.85
CA PRO A 19 0.19 -15.39 1.85
C PRO A 19 0.08 -16.40 0.71
N ALA A 20 -1.14 -16.85 0.38
CA ALA A 20 -1.38 -17.80 -0.71
C ALA A 20 -1.03 -17.28 -2.12
N LEU A 21 -0.80 -15.97 -2.26
CA LEU A 21 -0.35 -15.35 -3.51
C LEU A 21 1.19 -15.25 -3.56
N LEU A 22 1.85 -15.13 -2.40
CA LEU A 22 3.32 -15.05 -2.31
C LEU A 22 3.99 -16.40 -2.63
N GLU A 23 3.33 -17.52 -2.33
CA GLU A 23 3.81 -18.86 -2.68
C GLU A 23 3.86 -19.09 -4.20
N LYS A 24 3.05 -18.32 -4.95
CA LYS A 24 2.94 -18.40 -6.42
C LYS A 24 3.76 -17.34 -7.13
N GLU A 25 4.37 -16.41 -6.40
CA GLU A 25 5.23 -15.38 -6.96
C GLU A 25 6.67 -15.88 -7.10
N GLU A 26 7.34 -15.48 -8.18
CA GLU A 26 8.78 -15.67 -8.36
C GLU A 26 9.56 -15.08 -7.18
N GLU A 27 10.69 -15.70 -6.81
CA GLU A 27 11.53 -15.25 -5.69
C GLU A 27 11.90 -13.76 -5.75
N GLU A 28 12.04 -13.20 -6.96
CA GLU A 28 12.35 -11.78 -7.19
C GLU A 28 11.25 -10.81 -6.76
N LYS A 29 9.99 -11.28 -6.60
CA LYS A 29 8.85 -10.44 -6.20
C LYS A 29 8.59 -10.50 -4.69
N LYS A 30 9.25 -11.42 -3.97
CA LYS A 30 9.17 -11.49 -2.50
C LYS A 30 9.72 -10.20 -1.88
N GLY A 31 8.87 -9.51 -1.12
CA GLY A 31 9.23 -8.23 -0.47
C GLY A 31 9.04 -6.99 -1.34
N LEU A 32 8.43 -7.12 -2.53
CA LEU A 32 8.10 -5.96 -3.38
C LEU A 32 7.08 -5.03 -2.71
N TYR A 33 6.07 -5.60 -2.04
CA TYR A 33 4.99 -4.86 -1.38
C TYR A 33 5.13 -4.84 0.16
N PRO A 34 4.90 -3.69 0.82
CA PRO A 34 5.00 -3.55 2.26
C PRO A 34 3.76 -4.09 3.01
N LYS A 35 3.93 -4.24 4.33
CA LYS A 35 2.83 -4.36 5.30
C LYS A 35 2.67 -3.01 6.01
N PHE A 36 1.46 -2.46 6.06
CA PHE A 36 1.20 -1.11 6.61
C PHE A 36 -0.25 -0.93 7.08
N VAL A 37 -0.53 0.15 7.82
CA VAL A 37 -1.90 0.56 8.20
C VAL A 37 -2.47 1.52 7.14
N PHE A 38 -3.73 1.32 6.73
CA PHE A 38 -4.33 2.06 5.62
C PHE A 38 -4.34 3.58 5.83
N GLU A 39 -4.61 4.07 7.03
CA GLU A 39 -4.58 5.51 7.32
C GLU A 39 -3.20 6.15 7.04
N ASP A 40 -2.11 5.46 7.38
CA ASP A 40 -0.75 5.96 7.15
C ASP A 40 -0.44 6.05 5.66
N TYR A 41 -0.92 5.07 4.88
CA TYR A 41 -0.86 5.13 3.43
C TYR A 41 -1.65 6.33 2.88
N MET A 42 -2.84 6.60 3.41
CA MET A 42 -3.68 7.70 2.94
C MET A 42 -3.07 9.07 3.27
N LYS A 43 -2.38 9.21 4.41
CA LYS A 43 -1.60 10.42 4.74
C LYS A 43 -0.51 10.66 3.69
N LEU A 44 0.25 9.62 3.31
CA LEU A 44 1.28 9.74 2.26
C LEU A 44 0.68 9.97 0.86
N TYR A 45 -0.43 9.30 0.55
CA TYR A 45 -1.17 9.46 -0.70
C TYR A 45 -1.64 10.90 -0.90
N ALA A 46 -2.17 11.55 0.14
CA ALA A 46 -2.61 12.94 0.05
C ALA A 46 -1.49 13.90 -0.39
N LEU A 47 -0.25 13.65 0.05
CA LEU A 47 0.93 14.44 -0.31
C LEU A 47 1.47 14.13 -1.71
N LEU A 48 1.39 12.85 -2.13
CA LEU A 48 2.05 12.34 -3.33
C LEU A 48 1.06 11.87 -4.42
N LYS A 49 -0.20 12.31 -4.38
CA LYS A 49 -1.29 11.82 -5.25
C LYS A 49 -0.96 11.88 -6.73
N PHE A 50 -0.33 12.98 -7.16
CA PHE A 50 0.00 13.25 -8.56
C PHE A 50 1.47 12.95 -8.90
N GLN A 51 2.21 12.29 -8.00
CA GLN A 51 3.56 11.80 -8.23
C GLN A 51 3.57 10.29 -8.55
N ALA A 52 4.74 9.76 -8.91
CA ALA A 52 4.96 8.34 -9.14
C ALA A 52 4.47 7.49 -7.95
N LYS A 53 3.76 6.40 -8.27
CA LYS A 53 3.06 5.56 -7.29
C LYS A 53 4.04 4.74 -6.45
N GLU A 54 5.12 4.30 -7.07
CA GLU A 54 6.14 3.41 -6.53
C GLU A 54 6.75 4.01 -5.25
N ARG A 55 6.94 5.34 -5.26
CA ARG A 55 7.45 6.11 -4.10
C ARG A 55 6.57 5.97 -2.85
N ARG A 56 5.26 5.74 -3.00
CA ARG A 56 4.36 5.54 -1.86
C ARG A 56 4.57 4.17 -1.21
N PHE A 57 4.80 3.12 -2.00
CA PHE A 57 5.10 1.79 -1.45
C PHE A 57 6.49 1.75 -0.82
N GLU A 58 7.47 2.42 -1.42
CA GLU A 58 8.80 2.59 -0.82
C GLU A 58 8.73 3.30 0.54
N GLY A 59 7.97 4.40 0.63
CA GLY A 59 7.76 5.13 1.89
C GLY A 59 7.14 4.26 2.99
N MET A 60 6.18 3.40 2.65
CA MET A 60 5.57 2.47 3.62
C MET A 60 6.54 1.39 4.11
N LYS A 61 7.53 0.96 3.30
CA LYS A 61 8.56 0.03 3.77
C LYS A 61 9.43 0.65 4.86
N ALA A 62 9.82 1.92 4.69
CA ALA A 62 10.67 2.62 5.65
C ALA A 62 10.00 2.79 7.02
N ILE A 63 8.68 3.01 7.05
CA ILE A 63 7.89 3.13 8.29
C ILE A 63 7.80 1.79 9.02
N ALA A 64 7.63 0.68 8.31
CA ALA A 64 7.52 -0.66 8.92
C ALA A 64 8.83 -1.15 9.57
N THR A 65 9.97 -0.55 9.23
CA THR A 65 11.30 -0.87 9.78
C THR A 65 11.76 0.06 10.91
N ALA A 66 11.01 1.11 11.22
CA ALA A 66 11.29 2.05 12.32
C ALA A 66 10.57 1.60 13.60
#